data_AF-A0A962CRJ6-F1
#
_entry.id   AF-A0A962CRJ6-F1
#
_cell.length_a   1.000
_cell.length_b   1.000
_cell.length_c   1.000
_cell.angle_alpha   90.00
_cell.angle_beta   90.00
_cell.angle_gamma   90.00
#
_symmetry.space_group_name_H-M   'P 1'
#
loop_
_entity.id
_entity.type
_entity.pdbx_description
1 polymer ?
#
loop_
_entity_poly.entity_id
_entity_poly.type
_entity_poly.pdbx_seq_one_letter_code
_entity_poly.pdbx_strand_id
1 'polypeptide(L)'
;MTSNLHAGHQQSSYSYEEIIKCGEGELFGPGNAQLPLPPMLMFDRITHVSEDGGEYGKGHIAAEFDIKPDLWFFACHFKGDPVMPGCLGLDALWQLTGFFLGWTGAEGSGRALGIGELKFTDQVLPSTKLVRYIVNFKRVINRKLVLGVADGK
;
A
#
# COMPACT_ATOMS: atom_id res chain seq x y z
N MET A 1 8.90 -30.30 -12.59
CA MET A 1 7.83 -29.63 -13.36
C MET A 1 6.72 -29.29 -12.37
N THR A 2 6.82 -28.17 -11.69
CA THR A 2 5.73 -27.63 -10.87
C THR A 2 5.10 -26.53 -11.71
N SER A 3 3.89 -26.81 -12.17
CA SER A 3 3.09 -25.94 -13.02
C SER A 3 2.81 -24.62 -12.30
N ASN A 4 3.22 -23.51 -12.91
CA ASN A 4 2.74 -22.16 -12.62
C ASN A 4 1.21 -22.14 -12.64
N LEU A 5 0.58 -22.12 -11.47
CA LEU A 5 -0.88 -22.11 -11.31
C LEU A 5 -1.44 -20.71 -10.96
N HIS A 6 -0.68 -19.64 -11.20
CA HIS A 6 -1.11 -18.26 -10.94
C HIS A 6 -0.88 -17.31 -12.12
N ALA A 7 -1.17 -17.74 -13.35
CA ALA A 7 -1.36 -16.81 -14.47
C ALA A 7 -2.84 -16.36 -14.56
N GLY A 8 -3.44 -16.03 -13.41
CA GLY A 8 -4.68 -15.26 -13.38
C GLY A 8 -4.32 -13.84 -13.80
N HIS A 9 -5.10 -13.25 -14.71
CA HIS A 9 -4.86 -11.89 -15.22
C HIS A 9 -4.77 -10.91 -14.04
N GLN A 10 -3.57 -10.46 -13.70
CA GLN A 10 -3.34 -9.51 -12.62
C GLN A 10 -4.09 -8.22 -12.96
N GLN A 11 -5.04 -7.83 -12.10
CA GLN A 11 -5.77 -6.59 -12.27
C GLN A 11 -4.81 -5.42 -12.09
N SER A 12 -5.02 -4.34 -12.85
CA SER A 12 -4.25 -3.10 -12.70
C SER A 12 -4.90 -2.13 -11.71
N SER A 13 -6.05 -2.45 -11.12
CA SER A 13 -6.74 -1.63 -10.12
C SER A 13 -7.60 -2.52 -9.21
N TYR A 14 -7.82 -2.11 -7.96
CA TYR A 14 -8.55 -2.87 -6.95
C TYR A 14 -9.52 -1.96 -6.17
N SER A 15 -10.75 -2.42 -6.00
CA SER A 15 -11.78 -1.75 -5.18
C SER A 15 -11.55 -1.93 -3.68
N TYR A 16 -12.35 -1.24 -2.86
CA TYR A 16 -12.31 -1.39 -1.40
C TYR A 16 -12.58 -2.84 -0.98
N GLU A 17 -13.58 -3.47 -1.57
CA GLU A 17 -13.95 -4.85 -1.29
C GLU A 17 -12.83 -5.83 -1.64
N GLU A 18 -12.09 -5.57 -2.72
CA GLU A 18 -10.97 -6.42 -3.13
C GLU A 18 -9.74 -6.25 -2.23
N ILE A 19 -9.45 -5.03 -1.75
CA ILE A 19 -8.36 -4.82 -0.79
C ILE A 19 -8.71 -5.34 0.61
N ILE A 20 -10.00 -5.38 0.99
CA ILE A 20 -10.45 -6.06 2.22
C ILE A 20 -10.21 -7.57 2.12
N LYS A 21 -10.53 -8.20 0.98
CA LYS A 21 -10.19 -9.61 0.73
C LYS A 21 -8.69 -9.87 0.81
N CYS A 22 -7.85 -8.91 0.40
CA CYS A 22 -6.41 -8.99 0.60
C CYS A 22 -6.05 -9.03 2.10
N GLY A 23 -6.66 -8.17 2.91
CA GLY A 23 -6.46 -8.18 4.36
C GLY A 23 -6.97 -9.45 5.05
N GLU A 24 -8.02 -10.07 4.53
CA GLU A 24 -8.54 -11.37 4.99
C GLU A 24 -7.71 -12.56 4.52
N GLY A 25 -6.71 -12.35 3.64
CA GLY A 25 -5.85 -13.40 3.10
C GLY A 25 -6.44 -14.19 1.94
N GLU A 26 -7.52 -13.69 1.35
CA GLU A 26 -8.25 -14.35 0.28
C GLU A 26 -7.72 -13.98 -1.12
N LEU A 27 -6.92 -12.90 -1.23
CA LEU A 27 -6.45 -12.40 -2.53
C LEU A 27 -5.19 -13.13 -3.05
N PHE A 28 -4.13 -13.21 -2.24
CA PHE A 28 -2.85 -13.84 -2.64
C PHE A 28 -2.68 -15.26 -2.10
N GLY A 29 -3.67 -15.76 -1.35
CA GLY A 29 -3.66 -17.09 -0.75
C GLY A 29 -2.96 -17.18 0.61
N PRO A 30 -3.12 -18.31 1.31
CA PRO A 30 -2.64 -18.47 2.69
C PRO A 30 -1.12 -18.34 2.82
N GLY A 31 -0.67 -17.58 3.82
CA GLY A 31 0.75 -17.40 4.14
C GLY A 31 1.47 -16.33 3.31
N ASN A 32 0.80 -15.76 2.30
CA ASN A 32 1.35 -14.71 1.44
C ASN A 32 1.04 -13.31 1.99
N ALA A 33 1.33 -12.28 1.19
CA ALA A 33 1.10 -10.90 1.59
C ALA A 33 -0.38 -10.66 1.95
N GLN A 34 -0.60 -9.89 3.01
CA GLN A 34 -1.91 -9.42 3.43
C GLN A 34 -1.78 -7.93 3.74
N LEU A 35 -2.81 -7.16 3.40
CA LEU A 35 -2.95 -5.80 3.90
C LEU A 35 -3.42 -5.82 5.36
N PRO A 36 -3.17 -4.77 6.15
CA PRO A 36 -3.89 -4.58 7.40
C PRO A 36 -5.40 -4.46 7.15
N LEU A 37 -6.21 -4.88 8.11
CA LEU A 37 -7.64 -4.57 8.12
C LEU A 37 -7.90 -3.19 8.77
N PRO A 38 -9.05 -2.55 8.51
CA PRO A 38 -9.49 -1.40 9.27
C PRO A 38 -9.45 -1.68 10.79
N PRO A 39 -9.03 -0.70 11.62
CA PRO A 39 -8.81 0.70 11.28
C PRO A 39 -7.37 1.02 10.80
N MET A 40 -6.52 0.02 10.54
CA MET A 40 -5.13 0.20 10.13
C MET A 40 -4.90 0.21 8.60
N LEU A 41 -5.90 -0.17 7.81
CA LEU A 41 -5.86 -0.01 6.35
C LEU A 41 -5.93 1.47 5.97
N MET A 42 -4.92 1.99 5.26
CA MET A 42 -4.73 3.45 5.06
C MET A 42 -5.05 3.97 3.66
N PHE A 43 -5.80 3.20 2.87
CA PHE A 43 -6.34 3.61 1.57
C PHE A 43 -7.61 2.83 1.26
N ASP A 44 -8.45 3.39 0.40
CA ASP A 44 -9.74 2.80 0.03
C ASP A 44 -9.70 2.02 -1.28
N ARG A 45 -8.71 2.31 -2.14
CA ARG A 45 -8.61 1.72 -3.47
C ARG A 45 -7.20 1.81 -4.03
N ILE A 46 -6.84 0.82 -4.83
CA ILE A 46 -5.65 0.88 -5.71
C ILE A 46 -6.15 1.29 -7.08
N THR A 47 -5.74 2.46 -7.54
CA THR A 47 -6.17 3.03 -8.82
C THR A 47 -5.34 2.55 -9.99
N HIS A 48 -4.07 2.22 -9.73
CA HIS A 48 -3.17 1.69 -10.74
C HIS A 48 -2.06 0.84 -10.13
N VAL A 49 -1.71 -0.27 -10.77
CA VAL A 49 -0.50 -1.06 -10.48
C VAL A 49 0.06 -1.65 -11.78
N SER A 50 1.38 -1.59 -11.94
CA SER A 50 2.09 -2.10 -13.12
C SER A 50 3.53 -2.51 -12.77
N GLU A 51 4.03 -3.60 -13.37
CA GLU A 51 5.45 -4.01 -13.29
C GLU A 51 6.38 -3.09 -14.09
N ASP A 52 5.82 -2.28 -14.98
CA ASP A 52 6.54 -1.36 -15.86
C ASP A 52 6.26 0.12 -15.53
N GLY A 53 7.06 1.00 -16.11
CA GLY A 53 6.95 2.44 -15.89
C GLY A 53 7.37 2.86 -14.48
N GLY A 54 6.75 3.94 -13.98
CA GLY A 54 7.23 4.66 -12.81
C GLY A 54 8.54 5.42 -13.07
N GLU A 55 9.01 6.17 -12.08
CA GLU A 55 10.19 7.04 -12.19
C GLU A 55 11.48 6.29 -12.58
N TYR A 56 11.58 5.01 -12.22
CA TYR A 56 12.77 4.18 -12.44
C TYR A 56 12.58 3.08 -13.48
N GLY A 57 11.40 2.98 -14.12
CA GLY A 57 11.10 1.93 -15.09
C GLY A 57 11.08 0.51 -14.48
N LYS A 58 10.73 0.39 -13.18
CA LYS A 58 10.67 -0.89 -12.44
C LYS A 58 9.31 -1.14 -11.79
N GLY A 59 8.29 -0.47 -12.30
CA GLY A 59 6.92 -0.58 -11.81
C GLY A 59 6.53 0.53 -10.86
N HIS A 60 5.22 0.65 -10.69
CA HIS A 60 4.61 1.63 -9.80
C HIS A 60 3.25 1.16 -9.32
N ILE A 61 2.81 1.71 -8.18
CA ILE A 61 1.48 1.51 -7.63
C ILE A 61 0.94 2.85 -7.10
N ALA A 62 -0.33 3.13 -7.38
CA ALA A 62 -1.03 4.33 -6.96
C ALA A 62 -2.36 4.00 -6.28
N ALA A 63 -2.63 4.65 -5.15
CA ALA A 63 -3.83 4.42 -4.34
C ALA A 63 -4.43 5.74 -3.85
N GLU A 64 -5.69 5.66 -3.45
CA GLU A 64 -6.44 6.82 -2.94
C GLU A 64 -7.11 6.51 -1.60
N PHE A 65 -7.20 7.51 -0.74
CA PHE A 65 -7.90 7.46 0.55
C PHE A 65 -8.87 8.62 0.67
N ASP A 66 -10.16 8.33 0.80
CA ASP A 66 -11.20 9.34 0.98
C ASP A 66 -11.15 9.85 2.42
N ILE A 67 -10.83 11.13 2.58
CA ILE A 67 -10.74 11.74 3.90
C ILE A 67 -12.11 12.23 4.34
N LYS A 68 -12.54 11.75 5.52
CA LYS A 68 -13.80 12.11 6.16
C LYS A 68 -13.53 12.65 7.57
N PRO A 69 -14.26 13.69 8.03
CA PRO A 69 -14.03 14.27 9.35
C PRO A 69 -14.19 13.31 10.53
N ASP A 70 -14.91 12.20 10.33
CA ASP A 70 -15.21 11.17 11.32
C ASP A 70 -14.21 10.00 11.31
N LEU A 71 -13.14 10.06 10.52
CA LEU A 71 -12.04 9.08 10.59
C LEU A 71 -11.46 9.05 12.01
N TRP A 72 -11.28 7.83 12.52
CA TRP A 72 -11.03 7.55 13.95
C TRP A 72 -9.87 8.37 14.54
N PHE A 73 -8.82 8.58 13.75
CA PHE A 73 -7.60 9.24 14.20
C PHE A 73 -7.81 10.74 14.47
N PHE A 74 -8.76 11.41 13.80
CA PHE A 74 -9.00 12.84 14.04
C PHE A 74 -9.58 13.11 15.43
N ALA A 75 -10.33 12.16 15.99
CA ALA A 75 -10.90 12.28 17.34
C ALA A 75 -9.82 12.23 18.44
N CYS A 76 -8.68 11.60 18.17
CA CYS A 76 -7.61 11.38 19.16
C CYS A 76 -6.27 12.07 18.82
N HIS A 77 -6.11 12.62 17.61
CA HIS A 77 -4.85 13.19 17.15
C HIS A 77 -5.08 14.53 16.44
N PHE A 78 -5.10 15.67 17.14
CA PHE A 78 -5.15 15.85 18.59
C PHE A 78 -6.49 16.45 19.01
N LYS A 79 -6.84 16.37 20.30
CA LYS A 79 -8.06 17.01 20.80
C LYS A 79 -7.96 18.53 20.64
N GLY A 80 -8.82 19.09 19.78
CA GLY A 80 -8.85 20.53 19.47
C GLY A 80 -7.93 20.97 18.33
N ASP A 81 -7.12 20.05 17.80
CA ASP A 81 -6.23 20.29 16.65
C ASP A 81 -6.14 19.00 15.80
N PRO A 82 -7.23 18.63 15.10
CA PRO A 82 -7.32 17.34 14.40
C PRO A 82 -6.46 17.32 13.14
N VAL A 83 -5.57 16.33 13.06
CA VAL A 83 -4.67 16.10 11.93
C VAL A 83 -4.37 14.61 11.78
N MET A 84 -4.35 14.10 10.54
CA MET A 84 -3.96 12.70 10.32
C MET A 84 -2.53 12.47 10.83
N PRO A 85 -2.28 11.42 11.63
CA PRO A 85 -0.92 11.06 12.02
C PRO A 85 -0.06 10.78 10.78
N GLY A 86 1.04 11.52 10.59
CA GLY A 86 1.93 11.34 9.44
C GLY A 86 2.51 9.93 9.33
N CYS A 87 2.64 9.22 10.45
CA CYS A 87 3.06 7.81 10.47
C CYS A 87 2.07 6.86 9.76
N LEU A 88 0.77 7.17 9.74
CA LEU A 88 -0.21 6.37 9.02
C LEU A 88 -0.12 6.57 7.51
N GLY A 89 0.20 7.79 7.06
CA GLY A 89 0.50 8.05 5.65
C GLY A 89 1.77 7.32 5.19
N LEU A 90 2.79 7.28 6.05
CA LEU A 90 3.99 6.47 5.82
C LEU A 90 3.66 4.97 5.75
N ASP A 91 2.82 4.47 6.66
CA ASP A 91 2.43 3.06 6.66
C ASP A 91 1.68 2.67 5.39
N ALA A 92 0.84 3.55 4.84
CA ALA A 92 0.20 3.33 3.53
C ALA A 92 1.22 3.02 2.43
N LEU A 93 2.37 3.72 2.40
CA LEU A 93 3.43 3.47 1.41
C LEU A 93 4.07 2.09 1.60
N TRP A 94 4.27 1.65 2.85
CA TRP A 94 4.75 0.29 3.14
C TRP A 94 3.71 -0.78 2.80
N GLN A 95 2.44 -0.54 3.10
CA GLN A 95 1.33 -1.42 2.74
C GLN A 95 1.27 -1.64 1.22
N LEU A 96 1.33 -0.56 0.43
CA LEU A 96 1.36 -0.62 -1.04
C LEU A 96 2.61 -1.31 -1.59
N THR A 97 3.77 -1.08 -0.96
CA THR A 97 5.01 -1.77 -1.31
C THR A 97 4.88 -3.29 -1.09
N GLY A 98 4.31 -3.71 0.04
CA GLY A 98 4.05 -5.12 0.33
C GLY A 98 2.99 -5.74 -0.59
N PHE A 99 1.92 -5.01 -0.86
CA PHE A 99 0.89 -5.42 -1.81
C PHE A 99 1.47 -5.66 -3.19
N PHE A 100 2.30 -4.74 -3.71
CA PHE A 100 2.95 -4.88 -5.01
C PHE A 100 3.77 -6.17 -5.08
N LEU A 101 4.55 -6.51 -4.05
CA LEU A 101 5.34 -7.74 -4.04
C LEU A 101 4.44 -8.98 -4.10
N GLY A 102 3.38 -9.04 -3.30
CA GLY A 102 2.38 -10.11 -3.38
C GLY A 102 1.70 -10.17 -4.76
N TRP A 103 1.39 -9.01 -5.32
CA TRP A 103 0.79 -8.85 -6.64
C TRP A 103 1.69 -9.40 -7.76
N THR A 104 3.01 -9.21 -7.69
CA THR A 104 4.00 -9.85 -8.61
C THR A 104 4.12 -11.37 -8.44
N GLY A 105 3.35 -11.98 -7.52
CA GLY A 105 3.39 -13.41 -7.23
C GLY A 105 4.49 -13.82 -6.25
N ALA A 106 5.08 -12.88 -5.51
CA ALA A 106 6.05 -13.23 -4.48
C ALA A 106 5.35 -13.87 -3.27
N GLU A 107 5.93 -14.95 -2.76
CA GLU A 107 5.40 -15.69 -1.62
C GLU A 107 5.88 -15.10 -0.28
N GLY A 108 5.10 -15.33 0.78
CA GLY A 108 5.43 -14.99 2.16
C GLY A 108 4.80 -13.71 2.69
N SER A 109 4.85 -13.55 4.02
CA SER A 109 4.20 -12.44 4.72
C SER A 109 5.04 -11.17 4.71
N GLY A 110 4.41 -10.03 4.40
CA GLY A 110 5.08 -8.73 4.33
C GLY A 110 5.57 -8.19 5.68
N ARG A 111 6.76 -7.57 5.70
CA ARG A 111 7.30 -6.83 6.85
C ARG A 111 7.98 -5.56 6.34
N ALA A 112 7.61 -4.41 6.90
CA ALA A 112 8.35 -3.17 6.65
C ALA A 112 9.75 -3.28 7.30
N LEU A 113 10.80 -2.94 6.54
CA LEU A 113 12.19 -3.04 7.01
C LEU A 113 12.78 -1.68 7.41
N GLY A 114 12.18 -0.59 6.95
CA GLY A 114 12.61 0.77 7.28
C GLY A 114 12.33 1.77 6.18
N ILE A 115 12.89 2.96 6.37
CA ILE A 115 12.86 4.07 5.43
C ILE A 115 14.25 4.71 5.41
N GLY A 116 14.65 5.25 4.25
CA GLY A 116 15.90 5.99 4.12
C GLY A 116 15.74 7.42 4.63
N GLU A 117 14.95 8.23 3.92
CA GLU A 117 14.67 9.62 4.24
C GLU A 117 13.16 9.86 4.24
N LEU A 118 12.68 10.69 5.17
CA LEU A 118 11.28 11.06 5.33
C LEU A 118 11.15 12.58 5.50
N LYS A 119 10.21 13.17 4.76
CA LYS A 119 9.86 14.59 4.89
C LYS A 119 8.35 14.76 4.96
N PHE A 120 7.86 15.35 6.03
CA PHE A 120 6.51 15.88 6.11
C PHE A 120 6.56 17.39 5.83
N THR A 121 5.94 17.82 4.75
CA THR A 121 5.96 19.23 4.31
C THR A 121 4.60 19.91 4.40
N ASP A 122 3.54 19.13 4.62
CA ASP A 122 2.17 19.58 4.78
C ASP A 122 1.41 18.58 5.67
N GLN A 123 0.13 18.81 5.89
CA GLN A 123 -0.74 18.05 6.79
C GLN A 123 -2.08 17.71 6.16
N VAL A 124 -2.69 16.61 6.64
CA VAL A 124 -4.04 16.19 6.22
C VAL A 124 -5.02 16.56 7.32
N LEU A 125 -5.96 17.46 6.99
CA LEU A 125 -6.97 17.99 7.91
C LEU A 125 -8.34 17.31 7.67
N PRO A 126 -9.30 17.44 8.60
CA PRO A 126 -10.67 16.94 8.38
C PRO A 126 -11.37 17.52 7.15
N SER A 127 -10.92 18.68 6.67
CA SER A 127 -11.43 19.32 5.45
C SER A 127 -10.84 18.75 4.16
N THR A 128 -9.68 18.07 4.22
CA THR A 128 -9.08 17.36 3.09
C THR A 128 -10.10 16.35 2.56
N LYS A 129 -10.15 16.18 1.24
CA LYS A 129 -11.12 15.27 0.60
C LYS A 129 -10.50 13.97 0.14
N LEU A 130 -9.24 14.02 -0.26
CA LEU A 130 -8.57 12.91 -0.89
C LEU A 130 -7.08 12.97 -0.59
N VAL A 131 -6.52 11.85 -0.16
CA VAL A 131 -5.07 11.61 -0.17
C VAL A 131 -4.77 10.66 -1.32
N ARG A 132 -3.69 10.94 -2.06
CA ARG A 132 -3.18 10.08 -3.11
C ARG A 132 -1.79 9.62 -2.73
N TYR A 133 -1.56 8.31 -2.79
CA TYR A 133 -0.26 7.70 -2.57
C TYR A 133 0.28 7.22 -3.90
N ILE A 134 1.55 7.53 -4.19
CA ILE A 134 2.25 7.04 -5.38
C ILE A 134 3.57 6.42 -4.93
N VAL A 135 3.76 5.14 -5.25
CA VAL A 135 4.99 4.41 -4.96
C VAL A 135 5.66 4.01 -6.27
N ASN A 136 6.91 4.45 -6.46
CA ASN A 136 7.74 4.13 -7.62
C ASN A 136 8.89 3.21 -7.20
N PHE A 137 8.96 2.02 -7.77
CA PHE A 137 9.96 1.04 -7.38
C PHE A 137 11.32 1.38 -7.96
N LYS A 138 12.35 1.43 -7.12
CA LYS A 138 13.76 1.53 -7.53
C LYS A 138 14.37 0.16 -7.81
N ARG A 139 13.97 -0.83 -7.00
CA ARG A 139 14.52 -2.18 -7.06
C ARG A 139 13.51 -3.18 -6.52
N VAL A 140 13.31 -4.26 -7.26
CA VAL A 140 12.53 -5.43 -6.86
C VAL A 140 13.45 -6.65 -6.93
N ILE A 141 13.52 -7.40 -5.85
CA ILE A 141 14.29 -8.65 -5.76
C ILE A 141 13.30 -9.76 -5.44
N ASN A 142 13.17 -10.74 -6.33
CA ASN A 142 12.35 -11.93 -6.13
C ASN A 142 13.21 -13.19 -6.30
N ARG A 143 13.99 -13.53 -5.27
CA ARG A 143 14.90 -14.70 -5.24
C ARG A 143 14.76 -15.39 -3.88
N LYS A 144 15.86 -15.88 -3.28
CA LYS A 144 15.87 -16.42 -1.89
C LYS A 144 15.38 -15.40 -0.85
N LEU A 145 15.57 -14.10 -1.13
CA LEU A 145 15.00 -12.99 -0.39
C LEU A 145 14.06 -12.24 -1.34
N VAL A 146 12.85 -11.95 -0.86
CA VAL A 146 11.90 -11.05 -1.52
C VAL A 146 12.07 -9.65 -0.90
N LEU A 147 12.34 -8.64 -1.72
CA LEU A 147 12.55 -7.26 -1.25
C LEU A 147 12.09 -6.24 -2.30
N GLY A 148 11.27 -5.28 -1.87
CA GLY A 148 10.95 -4.07 -2.62
C GLY A 148 11.68 -2.87 -2.01
N VAL A 149 12.29 -2.04 -2.86
CA VAL A 149 12.83 -0.72 -2.51
C VAL A 149 12.17 0.28 -3.42
N ALA A 150 11.51 1.28 -2.85
CA ALA A 150 10.71 2.25 -3.59
C ALA A 150 10.76 3.64 -2.95
N ASP A 151 10.45 4.65 -3.75
CA ASP A 151 10.15 6.00 -3.28
C ASP A 151 8.65 6.21 -3.27
N GLY A 152 8.14 6.78 -2.18
CA GLY A 152 6.73 7.11 -2.00
C GLY A 152 6.52 8.61 -1.89
N LYS A 153 5.37 9.10 -2.36
CA LYS A 153 4.89 10.46 -2.15
C LYS A 153 3.38 10.50 -2.00
#